data_AF-A0A2G2H4P2-F1
#
_entry.id   AF-A0A2G2H4P2-F1
#
_cell.length_a   1.000
_cell.length_b   1.000
_cell.length_c   1.000
_cell.angle_alpha   90.00
_cell.angle_beta   90.00
_cell.angle_gamma   90.00
#
_symmetry.space_group_name_H-M   'P 1'
#
loop_
_entity.id
_entity.type
_entity.pdbx_description
1 polymer ?
#
loop_
_entity_poly.entity_id
_entity_poly.type
_entity_poly.pdbx_seq_one_letter_code
_entity_poly.pdbx_strand_id
1 'polypeptide(L)'
;MNFSRKTLHKRHRLSHQQIDTWLGENKSKEFIQEKMRRLKMVKNFLSVTDLLKENKVSFINFKGPLLSHRIYNDASVRYMRDVDVLVDKVVIEEVLELLLKNGYHLMDGVFWPKTKVKQQVLVNTLHHLAFYNKELGFCVEVHWMLTQMLPISKDKMQGIIKNNLTEATIFNRTFTVFTKEFELLYLLIHGSSHGWQRLKWLVDINDYPIEDIDMVVFEKLVKQFKAGRIINQTNFLLNKYFQSSLPISSIDRLPNHFIKFAVDSIESDIQRTKKRSLQSFRNKATLFPGIYYKLKMIRYFDFMLFWRIAHN
;
A
#
# COMPACT_ATOMS: atom_id res chain seq x y z
N MET A 1 -4.01 -7.62 25.07
CA MET A 1 -4.16 -8.75 24.12
C MET A 1 -2.80 -9.34 23.88
N ASN A 2 -2.61 -10.65 24.02
CA ASN A 2 -1.30 -11.27 23.88
C ASN A 2 -1.23 -12.02 22.53
N PHE A 3 -0.61 -11.42 21.52
CA PHE A 3 -0.42 -12.07 20.22
C PHE A 3 0.80 -12.98 20.28
N SER A 4 0.63 -14.27 19.94
CA SER A 4 1.78 -15.17 19.79
C SER A 4 2.65 -14.77 18.59
N ARG A 5 3.95 -15.08 18.63
CA ARG A 5 4.86 -14.95 17.47
C ARG A 5 4.29 -15.61 16.21
N LYS A 6 3.70 -16.80 16.34
CA LYS A 6 3.08 -17.52 15.22
C LYS A 6 1.94 -16.70 14.60
N THR A 7 1.09 -16.09 15.43
CA THR A 7 -0.01 -15.23 14.96
C THR A 7 0.53 -13.96 14.31
N LEU A 8 1.45 -13.24 14.95
CA LEU A 8 2.08 -12.04 14.38
C LEU A 8 2.72 -12.32 13.01
N HIS A 9 3.40 -13.45 12.89
CA HIS A 9 4.04 -13.87 11.65
C HIS A 9 3.03 -14.28 10.57
N LYS A 10 2.25 -15.33 10.81
CA LYS A 10 1.43 -15.98 9.78
C LYS A 10 0.19 -15.17 9.42
N ARG A 11 -0.48 -14.59 10.42
CA ARG A 11 -1.74 -13.86 10.25
C ARG A 11 -1.51 -12.38 9.95
N HIS A 12 -0.61 -11.74 10.69
CA HIS A 12 -0.37 -10.31 10.57
C HIS A 12 0.80 -9.93 9.66
N ARG A 13 1.57 -10.92 9.20
CA ARG A 13 2.68 -10.73 8.26
C ARG A 13 3.71 -9.72 8.79
N LEU A 14 4.08 -9.82 10.06
CA LEU A 14 5.29 -9.19 10.57
C LEU A 14 6.48 -10.10 10.27
N SER A 15 7.65 -9.51 10.00
CA SER A 15 8.89 -10.29 9.99
C SER A 15 9.30 -10.69 11.39
N HIS A 16 10.16 -11.69 11.51
CA HIS A 16 10.68 -12.08 12.82
C HIS A 16 11.46 -10.96 13.54
N GLN A 17 12.08 -10.02 12.79
CA GLN A 17 12.73 -8.85 13.38
C GLN A 17 11.70 -7.86 13.96
N GLN A 18 10.60 -7.60 13.25
CA GLN A 18 9.52 -6.76 13.79
C GLN A 18 8.85 -7.40 15.01
N ILE A 19 8.75 -8.73 15.03
CA ILE A 19 8.19 -9.47 16.17
C ILE A 19 9.14 -9.43 17.37
N ASP A 20 10.45 -9.54 17.15
CA ASP A 20 11.47 -9.36 18.21
C ASP A 20 11.29 -8.00 18.89
N THR A 21 11.21 -6.91 18.10
CA THR A 21 10.94 -5.56 18.62
C THR A 21 9.63 -5.49 19.40
N TRP A 22 8.54 -6.05 18.85
CA TRP A 22 7.23 -6.02 19.52
C TRP A 22 7.25 -6.77 20.86
N LEU A 23 7.77 -7.98 20.89
CA LEU A 23 7.69 -8.88 22.04
C LEU A 23 8.85 -8.68 23.03
N GLY A 24 9.84 -7.83 22.72
CA GLY A 24 11.08 -7.72 23.50
C GLY A 24 11.91 -8.99 23.46
N GLU A 25 11.88 -9.73 22.34
CA GLU A 25 12.62 -10.98 22.14
C GLU A 25 13.83 -10.76 21.22
N ASN A 26 14.71 -11.77 21.09
CA ASN A 26 15.82 -11.77 20.14
C ASN A 26 15.94 -13.12 19.42
N LYS A 27 14.83 -13.60 18.87
CA LYS A 27 14.70 -14.94 18.25
C LYS A 27 14.75 -14.90 16.74
N SER A 28 14.80 -13.72 16.11
CA SER A 28 14.85 -13.59 14.64
C SER A 28 16.03 -14.31 13.99
N LYS A 29 17.14 -14.48 14.72
CA LYS A 29 18.32 -15.24 14.29
C LYS A 29 18.02 -16.72 14.01
N GLU A 30 17.02 -17.29 14.67
CA GLU A 30 16.56 -18.67 14.43
C GLU A 30 15.86 -18.84 13.07
N PHE A 31 15.45 -17.73 12.43
CA PHE A 31 14.66 -17.71 11.19
C PHE A 31 15.48 -17.24 9.98
N ILE A 32 16.72 -17.72 9.85
CA ILE A 32 17.66 -17.28 8.80
C ILE A 32 17.10 -17.43 7.37
N GLN A 33 16.33 -18.49 7.09
CA GLN A 33 15.70 -18.71 5.79
C GLN A 33 14.74 -17.57 5.41
N GLU A 34 14.05 -16.98 6.39
CA GLU A 34 13.19 -15.83 6.12
C GLU A 34 14.02 -14.59 5.79
N LYS A 35 15.08 -14.32 6.55
CA LYS A 35 15.99 -13.21 6.24
C LYS A 35 16.59 -13.36 4.84
N MET A 36 16.98 -14.57 4.44
CA MET A 36 17.45 -14.85 3.07
C MET A 36 16.38 -14.55 2.02
N ARG A 37 15.11 -14.91 2.26
CA ARG A 37 13.99 -14.56 1.34
C ARG A 37 13.81 -13.04 1.24
N ARG A 38 13.99 -12.29 2.33
CA ARG A 38 13.93 -10.82 2.33
C ARG A 38 15.08 -10.21 1.54
N LEU A 39 16.29 -10.72 1.71
CA LEU A 39 17.44 -10.28 0.91
C LEU A 39 17.27 -10.61 -0.57
N LYS A 40 16.71 -11.78 -0.92
CA LYS A 40 16.33 -12.11 -2.30
C LYS A 40 15.29 -11.14 -2.86
N MET A 41 14.30 -10.75 -2.06
CA MET A 41 13.32 -9.72 -2.42
C MET A 41 13.99 -8.37 -2.71
N VAL A 42 14.94 -7.93 -1.87
CA VAL A 42 15.72 -6.70 -2.11
C VAL A 42 16.54 -6.83 -3.40
N LYS A 43 17.23 -7.95 -3.63
CA LYS A 43 17.96 -8.19 -4.89
C LYS A 43 17.03 -8.05 -6.11
N ASN A 44 15.90 -8.74 -6.10
CA ASN A 44 14.95 -8.71 -7.22
C ASN A 44 14.33 -7.32 -7.44
N PHE A 45 14.07 -6.58 -6.35
CA PHE A 45 13.67 -5.18 -6.41
C PHE A 45 14.71 -4.32 -7.14
N LEU A 46 16.00 -4.46 -6.80
CA LEU A 46 17.07 -3.74 -7.47
C LEU A 46 17.15 -4.13 -8.95
N SER A 47 17.09 -5.43 -9.26
CA SER A 47 17.13 -5.91 -10.64
C SER A 47 15.99 -5.38 -11.51
N VAL A 48 14.75 -5.34 -11.02
CA VAL A 48 13.64 -4.80 -11.82
C VAL A 48 13.71 -3.27 -11.96
N THR A 49 14.16 -2.56 -10.93
CA THR A 49 14.29 -1.10 -11.00
C THR A 49 15.46 -0.68 -11.89
N ASP A 50 16.56 -1.44 -11.90
CA ASP A 50 17.66 -1.29 -12.86
C ASP A 50 17.16 -1.52 -14.29
N LEU A 51 16.39 -2.61 -14.53
CA LEU A 51 15.77 -2.89 -15.83
C LEU A 51 14.91 -1.72 -16.33
N LEU A 52 14.05 -1.16 -15.49
CA LEU A 52 13.21 -0.02 -15.86
C LEU A 52 14.08 1.22 -16.18
N LYS A 53 15.10 1.49 -15.37
CA LYS A 53 15.99 2.65 -15.53
C LYS A 53 16.83 2.56 -16.80
N GLU A 54 17.41 1.40 -17.08
CA GLU A 54 18.19 1.14 -18.31
C GLU A 54 17.35 1.32 -19.58
N ASN A 55 16.06 1.04 -19.49
CA ASN A 55 15.09 1.25 -20.58
C ASN A 55 14.42 2.63 -20.52
N LYS A 56 14.96 3.58 -19.74
CA LYS A 56 14.50 4.97 -19.62
C LYS A 56 13.02 5.12 -19.21
N VAL A 57 12.49 4.14 -18.49
CA VAL A 57 11.15 4.23 -17.89
C VAL A 57 11.25 5.06 -16.62
N SER A 58 10.51 6.16 -16.55
CA SER A 58 10.33 6.93 -15.32
C SER A 58 9.34 6.22 -14.39
N PHE A 59 9.75 5.97 -13.15
CA PHE A 59 8.91 5.35 -12.13
C PHE A 59 9.14 5.98 -10.75
N ILE A 60 8.11 5.89 -9.89
CA ILE A 60 8.17 6.30 -8.49
C ILE A 60 8.01 5.04 -7.63
N ASN A 61 8.89 4.87 -6.65
CA ASN A 61 8.76 3.85 -5.62
C ASN A 61 8.15 4.45 -4.36
N PHE A 62 7.19 3.76 -3.77
CA PHE A 62 6.42 4.31 -2.63
C PHE A 62 6.10 3.29 -1.53
N LYS A 63 6.71 2.10 -1.59
CA LYS A 63 6.59 1.01 -0.61
C LYS A 63 7.84 0.12 -0.65
N GLY A 64 7.74 -1.09 -0.12
CA GLY A 64 8.75 -2.14 -0.33
C GLY A 64 10.07 -1.85 0.38
N PRO A 65 11.21 -2.23 -0.24
CA PRO A 65 12.55 -2.09 0.34
C PRO A 65 12.92 -0.67 0.77
N LEU A 66 12.56 0.36 -0.03
CA LEU A 66 12.90 1.75 0.30
C LEU A 66 12.20 2.22 1.58
N LEU A 67 10.92 1.87 1.75
CA LEU A 67 10.19 2.16 2.99
C LEU A 67 10.72 1.36 4.19
N SER A 68 11.20 0.13 3.99
CA SER A 68 11.89 -0.61 5.07
C SER A 68 13.18 0.06 5.49
N HIS A 69 13.96 0.56 4.53
CA HIS A 69 15.17 1.30 4.84
C HIS A 69 14.86 2.63 5.52
N ARG A 70 13.81 3.34 5.12
CA ARG A 70 13.40 4.58 5.82
C ARG A 70 13.07 4.33 7.29
N ILE A 71 12.30 3.28 7.58
CA ILE A 71 11.83 2.98 8.94
C ILE A 71 12.94 2.37 9.80
N TYR A 72 13.77 1.48 9.24
CA TYR A 72 14.66 0.63 10.04
C TYR A 72 16.15 0.77 9.70
N ASN A 73 16.51 1.65 8.74
CA ASN A 73 17.84 1.69 8.12
C ASN A 73 18.30 0.33 7.52
N ASP A 74 17.36 -0.59 7.29
CA ASP A 74 17.59 -1.91 6.68
C ASP A 74 16.44 -2.24 5.73
N ALA A 75 16.77 -2.42 4.45
CA ALA A 75 15.82 -2.68 3.37
C ALA A 75 15.11 -4.04 3.45
N SER A 76 15.52 -4.92 4.38
CA SER A 76 15.09 -6.31 4.47
C SER A 76 14.35 -6.66 5.78
N VAL A 77 14.00 -5.65 6.61
CA VAL A 77 13.25 -5.85 7.86
C VAL A 77 11.79 -6.13 7.59
N ARG A 78 11.11 -5.33 6.76
CA ARG A 78 9.65 -5.45 6.58
C ARG A 78 9.26 -6.71 5.82
N TYR A 79 8.12 -7.29 6.18
CA TYR A 79 7.47 -8.29 5.34
C TYR A 79 6.96 -7.66 4.04
N MET A 80 7.42 -8.17 2.91
CA MET A 80 7.02 -7.78 1.56
C MET A 80 6.60 -9.02 0.76
N ARG A 81 5.68 -8.87 -0.18
CA ARG A 81 5.31 -9.96 -1.09
C ARG A 81 5.53 -9.57 -2.55
N ASP A 82 5.36 -8.29 -2.79
CA ASP A 82 5.32 -7.62 -4.06
C ASP A 82 6.14 -6.32 -3.92
N VAL A 83 6.54 -5.78 -5.08
CA VAL A 83 7.10 -4.45 -5.22
C VAL A 83 6.13 -3.60 -6.01
N ASP A 84 5.84 -2.41 -5.51
CA ASP A 84 5.01 -1.43 -6.19
C ASP A 84 5.88 -0.39 -6.90
N VAL A 85 5.61 -0.18 -8.19
CA VAL A 85 6.16 0.93 -8.98
C VAL A 85 5.01 1.74 -9.56
N LEU A 86 5.07 3.06 -9.47
CA LEU A 86 4.11 3.96 -10.09
C LEU A 86 4.72 4.57 -11.35
N VAL A 87 4.09 4.36 -12.50
CA VAL A 87 4.49 4.88 -13.81
C VAL A 87 3.41 5.80 -14.38
N ASP A 88 3.75 6.59 -15.39
CA ASP A 88 2.72 7.31 -16.13
C ASP A 88 1.85 6.31 -16.93
N LYS A 89 0.55 6.60 -17.02
CA LYS A 89 -0.38 5.78 -17.80
C LYS A 89 0.02 5.65 -19.27
N VAL A 90 0.75 6.63 -19.81
CA VAL A 90 1.17 6.64 -21.22
C VAL A 90 2.20 5.57 -21.55
N VAL A 91 2.99 5.10 -20.56
CA VAL A 91 4.05 4.11 -20.76
C VAL A 91 3.67 2.70 -20.31
N ILE A 92 2.41 2.45 -19.95
CA ILE A 92 1.97 1.13 -19.43
C ILE A 92 2.27 0.02 -20.43
N GLU A 93 2.01 0.25 -21.72
CA GLU A 93 2.21 -0.75 -22.77
C GLU A 93 3.69 -1.07 -22.96
N GLU A 94 4.55 -0.04 -22.96
CA GLU A 94 6.01 -0.20 -23.02
C GLU A 94 6.54 -1.00 -21.83
N VAL A 95 6.08 -0.68 -20.62
CA VAL A 95 6.47 -1.40 -19.39
C VAL A 95 5.98 -2.84 -19.42
N LEU A 96 4.76 -3.07 -19.92
CA LEU A 96 4.21 -4.41 -20.07
C LEU A 96 5.08 -5.25 -21.02
N GLU A 97 5.38 -4.74 -22.21
CA GLU A 97 6.21 -5.45 -23.20
C GLU A 97 7.62 -5.71 -22.65
N LEU A 98 8.20 -4.73 -21.97
CA LEU A 98 9.50 -4.85 -21.32
C LEU A 98 9.51 -5.98 -20.28
N LEU A 99 8.51 -6.02 -19.39
CA LEU A 99 8.43 -7.06 -18.36
C LEU A 99 8.20 -8.45 -19.00
N LEU A 100 7.32 -8.56 -20.00
CA LEU A 100 7.08 -9.83 -20.70
C LEU A 100 8.35 -10.37 -21.37
N LYS A 101 9.13 -9.49 -22.03
CA LYS A 101 10.41 -9.85 -22.65
C LYS A 101 11.45 -10.34 -21.63
N ASN A 102 11.32 -9.94 -20.37
CA ASN A 102 12.24 -10.29 -19.28
C ASN A 102 11.68 -11.39 -18.36
N GLY A 103 10.84 -12.29 -18.89
CA GLY A 103 10.38 -13.49 -18.19
C GLY A 103 9.34 -13.24 -17.10
N TYR A 104 8.72 -12.06 -17.07
CA TYR A 104 7.53 -11.83 -16.26
C TYR A 104 6.28 -12.21 -17.04
N HIS A 105 5.24 -12.62 -16.32
CA HIS A 105 3.93 -12.90 -16.86
C HIS A 105 2.88 -12.14 -16.08
N LEU A 106 1.79 -11.71 -16.73
CA LEU A 106 0.62 -11.20 -16.01
C LEU A 106 0.12 -12.28 -15.04
N MET A 107 -0.27 -11.88 -13.83
CA MET A 107 -0.87 -12.80 -12.86
C MET A 107 -2.15 -13.45 -13.42
N ASP A 108 -2.44 -14.67 -12.98
CA ASP A 108 -3.61 -15.44 -13.41
C ASP A 108 -4.91 -14.62 -13.33
N GLY A 109 -5.70 -14.68 -14.41
CA GLY A 109 -6.96 -13.94 -14.54
C GLY A 109 -6.82 -12.47 -14.93
N VAL A 110 -5.59 -11.98 -15.14
CA VAL A 110 -5.32 -10.66 -15.70
C VAL A 110 -4.87 -10.81 -17.16
N PHE A 111 -5.51 -10.08 -18.07
CA PHE A 111 -5.13 -10.06 -19.48
C PHE A 111 -4.97 -8.62 -19.97
N TRP A 112 -4.03 -8.41 -20.89
CA TRP A 112 -3.92 -7.15 -21.64
C TRP A 112 -4.75 -7.26 -22.92
N PRO A 113 -5.78 -6.40 -23.11
CA PRO A 113 -6.63 -6.49 -24.29
C PRO A 113 -5.89 -6.19 -25.59
N LYS A 114 -6.29 -6.86 -26.69
CA LYS A 114 -5.70 -6.64 -28.02
C LYS A 114 -6.09 -5.31 -28.67
N THR A 115 -7.24 -4.73 -28.32
CA THR A 115 -7.73 -3.50 -28.96
C THR A 115 -7.50 -2.28 -28.08
N LYS A 116 -7.11 -1.15 -28.69
CA LYS A 116 -6.85 0.13 -27.99
C LYS A 116 -8.05 0.61 -27.16
N VAL A 117 -9.28 0.41 -27.67
CA VAL A 117 -10.51 0.75 -26.94
C VAL A 117 -10.62 -0.05 -25.64
N LYS A 118 -10.41 -1.37 -25.67
CA LYS A 118 -10.48 -2.21 -24.47
C LYS A 118 -9.33 -1.92 -23.50
N GLN A 119 -8.12 -1.65 -24.01
CA GLN A 119 -6.99 -1.21 -23.19
C GLN A 119 -7.33 0.10 -22.45
N GLN A 120 -7.91 1.08 -23.15
CA GLN A 120 -8.30 2.36 -22.56
C GLN A 120 -9.36 2.19 -21.46
N VAL A 121 -10.34 1.30 -21.67
CA VAL A 121 -11.34 0.94 -20.64
C VAL A 121 -10.67 0.33 -19.41
N LEU A 122 -9.73 -0.61 -19.62
CA LEU A 122 -8.98 -1.24 -18.53
C LEU A 122 -8.16 -0.21 -17.74
N VAL A 123 -7.36 0.62 -18.42
CA VAL A 123 -6.52 1.66 -17.78
C VAL A 123 -7.37 2.69 -17.02
N ASN A 124 -8.57 3.01 -17.52
CA ASN A 124 -9.46 3.96 -16.85
C ASN A 124 -10.13 3.38 -15.59
N THR A 125 -10.23 2.06 -15.49
CA THR A 125 -10.93 1.33 -14.44
C THR A 125 -9.99 0.79 -13.38
N LEU A 126 -8.92 0.11 -13.81
CA LEU A 126 -7.90 -0.43 -12.94
C LEU A 126 -6.91 0.67 -12.53
N HIS A 127 -6.08 0.34 -11.57
CA HIS A 127 -5.02 1.23 -11.09
C HIS A 127 -3.63 0.61 -11.21
N HIS A 128 -3.56 -0.71 -11.45
CA HIS A 128 -2.32 -1.44 -11.66
C HIS A 128 -2.53 -2.72 -12.47
N LEU A 129 -1.42 -3.29 -12.91
CA LEU A 129 -1.27 -4.68 -13.35
C LEU A 129 -0.21 -5.37 -12.48
N ALA A 130 -0.44 -6.65 -12.16
CA ALA A 130 0.51 -7.45 -11.40
C ALA A 130 1.22 -8.45 -12.31
N PHE A 131 2.54 -8.50 -12.20
CA PHE A 131 3.43 -9.32 -13.00
C PHE A 131 4.21 -10.26 -12.09
N TYR A 132 4.28 -11.54 -12.45
CA TYR A 132 5.00 -12.57 -11.72
C TYR A 132 6.10 -13.19 -12.58
N ASN A 133 7.31 -13.26 -12.03
CA ASN A 133 8.39 -14.04 -12.60
C ASN A 133 8.58 -15.33 -11.78
N LYS A 134 8.33 -16.47 -12.42
CA LYS A 134 8.32 -17.80 -11.78
C LYS A 134 9.71 -18.25 -11.33
N GLU A 135 10.74 -17.97 -12.11
CA GLU A 135 12.13 -18.33 -11.79
C GLU A 135 12.64 -17.54 -10.58
N LEU A 136 12.31 -16.25 -10.52
CA LEU A 136 12.66 -15.38 -9.41
C LEU A 136 11.78 -15.61 -8.18
N GLY A 137 10.55 -16.10 -8.38
CA GLY A 137 9.52 -16.18 -7.35
C GLY A 137 9.07 -14.79 -6.88
N PHE A 138 8.99 -13.83 -7.80
CA PHE A 138 8.92 -12.40 -7.51
C PHE A 138 7.75 -11.73 -8.24
N CYS A 139 7.07 -10.81 -7.55
CA CYS A 139 5.91 -10.10 -8.05
C CYS A 139 6.17 -8.59 -8.10
N VAL A 140 5.82 -7.97 -9.22
CA VAL A 140 5.90 -6.53 -9.45
C VAL A 140 4.50 -6.03 -9.78
N GLU A 141 3.99 -5.09 -9.01
CA GLU A 141 2.75 -4.39 -9.30
C GLU A 141 3.11 -3.05 -9.98
N VAL A 142 2.72 -2.90 -11.25
CA VAL A 142 2.89 -1.68 -12.04
C VAL A 142 1.62 -0.86 -11.92
N HIS A 143 1.68 0.18 -11.10
CA HIS A 143 0.60 1.13 -10.85
C HIS A 143 0.70 2.32 -11.81
N TRP A 144 -0.46 2.86 -12.21
CA TRP A 144 -0.58 4.20 -12.83
C TRP A 144 -1.49 5.13 -12.04
N MET A 145 -2.10 4.60 -10.96
CA MET A 145 -2.83 5.36 -9.97
C MET A 145 -2.53 4.75 -8.59
N LEU A 146 -2.36 5.59 -7.56
CA LEU A 146 -2.12 5.11 -6.19
C LEU A 146 -3.23 4.23 -5.63
N THR A 147 -4.46 4.54 -6.00
CA THR A 147 -5.68 3.82 -5.62
C THR A 147 -6.84 4.40 -6.42
N GLN A 148 -7.90 3.60 -6.63
CA GLN A 148 -9.11 4.04 -7.34
C GLN A 148 -9.97 5.02 -6.51
N MET A 149 -9.87 4.98 -5.18
CA MET A 149 -10.88 5.52 -4.28
C MET A 149 -10.32 6.59 -3.34
N LEU A 150 -10.09 7.78 -3.88
CA LEU A 150 -9.75 8.99 -3.14
C LEU A 150 -10.77 10.10 -3.37
N PRO A 151 -10.99 11.01 -2.39
CA PRO A 151 -11.87 12.17 -2.52
C PRO A 151 -11.24 13.30 -3.36
N ILE A 152 -10.37 12.95 -4.30
CA ILE A 152 -9.61 13.84 -5.17
C ILE A 152 -9.81 13.38 -6.63
N SER A 153 -9.90 14.34 -7.56
CA SER A 153 -9.96 14.08 -9.00
C SER A 153 -8.62 13.51 -9.52
N LYS A 154 -8.64 12.83 -10.66
CA LYS A 154 -7.42 12.23 -11.24
C LYS A 154 -6.35 13.30 -11.55
N ASP A 155 -6.74 14.41 -12.16
CA ASP A 155 -5.80 15.48 -12.54
C ASP A 155 -5.20 16.18 -11.32
N LYS A 156 -6.03 16.48 -10.31
CA LYS A 156 -5.53 17.06 -9.05
C LYS A 156 -4.58 16.09 -8.33
N MET A 157 -4.85 14.78 -8.40
CA MET A 157 -3.97 13.77 -7.82
C MET A 157 -2.59 13.74 -8.48
N GLN A 158 -2.51 13.88 -9.81
CA GLN A 158 -1.23 13.95 -10.52
C GLN A 158 -0.41 15.16 -10.08
N GLY A 159 -1.04 16.33 -9.95
CA GLY A 159 -0.37 17.53 -9.43
C GLY A 159 0.12 17.36 -7.99
N ILE A 160 -0.67 16.73 -7.12
CA ILE A 160 -0.25 16.42 -5.75
C ILE A 160 0.97 15.50 -5.76
N ILE A 161 0.94 14.42 -6.54
CA ILE A 161 2.08 13.48 -6.62
C ILE A 161 3.33 14.23 -7.06
N LYS A 162 3.27 14.98 -8.17
CA LYS A 162 4.41 15.73 -8.70
C LYS A 162 5.03 16.69 -7.67
N ASN A 163 4.21 17.32 -6.85
CA ASN A 163 4.66 18.27 -5.83
C ASN A 163 5.15 17.60 -4.53
N ASN A 164 5.05 16.28 -4.40
CA ASN A 164 5.44 15.51 -3.21
C ASN A 164 6.42 14.40 -3.58
N LEU A 165 7.34 14.68 -4.52
CA LEU A 165 8.45 13.79 -4.87
C LEU A 165 9.76 14.29 -4.28
N THR A 166 10.62 13.35 -3.94
CA THR A 166 12.01 13.59 -3.56
C THR A 166 12.87 12.42 -4.04
N GLU A 167 14.17 12.46 -3.74
CA GLU A 167 15.11 11.40 -4.08
C GLU A 167 15.59 10.69 -2.82
N ALA A 168 15.79 9.38 -2.95
CA ALA A 168 16.47 8.59 -1.93
C ALA A 168 17.57 7.76 -2.60
N THR A 169 18.77 7.77 -2.00
CA THR A 169 19.91 6.97 -2.48
C THR A 169 20.16 5.80 -1.56
N ILE A 170 20.04 4.59 -2.08
CA ILE A 170 20.24 3.33 -1.34
C ILE A 170 21.01 2.36 -2.25
N PHE A 171 22.03 1.68 -1.73
CA PHE A 171 22.88 0.75 -2.50
C PHE A 171 23.42 1.36 -3.81
N ASN A 172 23.92 2.59 -3.73
CA ASN A 172 24.44 3.39 -4.86
C ASN A 172 23.46 3.58 -6.02
N ARG A 173 22.15 3.54 -5.74
CA ARG A 173 21.09 3.84 -6.69
C ARG A 173 20.21 4.95 -6.14
N THR A 174 19.93 5.93 -6.98
CA THR A 174 18.99 7.01 -6.69
C THR A 174 17.61 6.65 -7.24
N PHE A 175 16.60 6.76 -6.37
CA PHE A 175 15.20 6.47 -6.66
C PHE A 175 14.35 7.73 -6.47
N THR A 176 13.38 7.94 -7.35
CA THR A 176 12.30 8.89 -7.09
C THR A 176 11.29 8.27 -6.13
N VAL A 177 11.02 8.95 -5.02
CA VAL A 177 10.14 8.48 -3.94
C VAL A 177 9.21 9.60 -3.49
N PHE A 178 8.24 9.29 -2.63
CA PHE A 178 7.44 10.31 -1.97
C PHE A 178 8.20 11.07 -0.89
N THR A 179 7.84 12.33 -0.69
CA THR A 179 8.19 13.07 0.54
C THR A 179 7.66 12.32 1.76
N LYS A 180 8.30 12.50 2.92
CA LYS A 180 7.99 11.70 4.12
C LYS A 180 6.55 11.92 4.59
N GLU A 181 6.04 13.14 4.48
CA GLU A 181 4.69 13.55 4.86
C GLU A 181 3.65 12.86 3.96
N PHE A 182 3.91 12.83 2.66
CA PHE A 182 3.01 12.23 1.68
C PHE A 182 3.05 10.69 1.74
N GLU A 183 4.23 10.10 1.96
CA GLU A 183 4.39 8.67 2.22
C GLU A 183 3.62 8.24 3.48
N LEU A 184 3.76 8.98 4.59
CA LEU A 184 3.02 8.71 5.82
C LEU A 184 1.51 8.78 5.60
N LEU A 185 1.01 9.84 4.95
CA LEU A 185 -0.41 9.96 4.63
C LEU A 185 -0.90 8.80 3.75
N TYR A 186 -0.10 8.41 2.76
CA TYR A 186 -0.43 7.28 1.90
C TYR A 186 -0.53 5.97 2.68
N LEU A 187 0.39 5.70 3.61
CA LEU A 187 0.36 4.51 4.46
C LEU A 187 -0.89 4.47 5.36
N LEU A 188 -1.26 5.60 5.95
CA LEU A 188 -2.48 5.75 6.76
C LEU A 188 -3.75 5.44 5.96
N ILE A 189 -3.84 5.99 4.75
CA ILE A 189 -4.95 5.74 3.83
C ILE A 189 -4.96 4.26 3.41
N HIS A 190 -3.81 3.71 3.04
CA HIS A 190 -3.68 2.32 2.59
C HIS A 190 -4.14 1.34 3.68
N GLY A 191 -3.60 1.45 4.90
CA GLY A 191 -3.99 0.61 6.02
C GLY A 191 -5.49 0.69 6.35
N SER A 192 -6.03 1.91 6.42
CA SER A 192 -7.46 2.14 6.69
C SER A 192 -8.37 1.62 5.58
N SER A 193 -7.96 1.75 4.31
CA SER A 193 -8.73 1.25 3.16
C SER A 193 -8.86 -0.27 3.14
N HIS A 194 -7.88 -0.96 3.72
CA HIS A 194 -7.91 -2.40 3.97
C HIS A 194 -8.50 -2.77 5.33
N GLY A 195 -8.99 -1.80 6.09
CA GLY A 195 -9.58 -2.00 7.41
C GLY A 195 -8.60 -2.51 8.44
N TRP A 196 -7.30 -2.23 8.28
CA TRP A 196 -6.26 -2.69 9.20
C TRP A 196 -6.23 -4.21 9.40
N GLN A 197 -6.74 -4.99 8.46
CA GLN A 197 -6.82 -6.46 8.58
C GLN A 197 -5.49 -7.15 8.92
N ARG A 198 -4.32 -6.51 8.78
CA ARG A 198 -3.03 -7.03 9.22
C ARG A 198 -2.29 -5.97 10.04
N LEU A 199 -1.64 -6.38 11.14
CA LEU A 199 -0.94 -5.46 12.03
C LEU A 199 0.30 -4.87 11.36
N LYS A 200 0.89 -5.50 10.35
CA LYS A 200 2.06 -4.95 9.65
C LYS A 200 1.88 -3.49 9.19
N TRP A 201 0.68 -3.11 8.76
CA TRP A 201 0.44 -1.73 8.34
C TRP A 201 0.45 -0.77 9.52
N LEU A 202 -0.08 -1.19 10.67
CA LEU A 202 -0.10 -0.35 11.85
C LEU A 202 1.29 -0.27 12.49
N VAL A 203 2.08 -1.35 12.43
CA VAL A 203 3.50 -1.34 12.81
C VAL A 203 4.30 -0.40 11.92
N ASP A 204 4.09 -0.42 10.61
CA ASP A 204 4.75 0.53 9.71
C ASP A 204 4.47 2.00 10.08
N ILE A 205 3.29 2.30 10.66
CA ILE A 205 2.97 3.65 11.18
C ILE A 205 3.61 3.89 12.54
N ASN A 206 3.52 2.92 13.45
CA ASN A 206 4.07 3.03 14.81
C ASN A 206 5.59 3.28 14.78
N ASP A 207 6.29 2.61 13.87
CA ASP A 207 7.74 2.65 13.77
C ASP A 207 8.22 3.76 12.82
N TYR A 208 7.30 4.46 12.13
CA TYR A 208 7.66 5.52 11.20
C TYR A 208 8.39 6.65 11.94
N PRO A 209 9.50 7.21 11.40
CA PRO A 209 10.23 8.30 12.05
C PRO A 209 9.41 9.59 11.98
N ILE A 210 8.56 9.82 12.98
CA ILE A 210 7.64 10.97 13.04
C ILE A 210 8.37 12.26 13.37
N GLU A 211 9.51 12.18 14.07
CA GLU A 211 10.40 13.30 14.36
C GLU A 211 10.93 14.00 13.09
N ASP A 212 10.95 13.27 11.99
CA ASP A 212 11.42 13.69 10.67
C ASP A 212 10.32 14.32 9.80
N ILE A 213 9.08 14.42 10.29
CA ILE A 213 7.92 14.91 9.55
C ILE A 213 7.73 16.41 9.76
N ASP A 214 7.62 17.17 8.67
CA ASP A 214 7.07 18.53 8.74
C ASP A 214 5.57 18.46 9.01
N MET A 215 5.21 18.71 10.28
CA MET A 215 3.83 18.61 10.74
C MET A 215 2.90 19.63 10.07
N VAL A 216 3.39 20.80 9.68
CA VAL A 216 2.59 21.82 8.98
C VAL A 216 2.22 21.33 7.58
N VAL A 217 3.18 20.74 6.86
CA VAL A 217 2.94 20.14 5.54
C VAL A 217 2.03 18.93 5.66
N PHE A 218 2.28 18.04 6.62
CA PHE A 218 1.48 16.85 6.85
C PHE A 218 0.01 17.18 7.18
N GLU A 219 -0.25 18.15 8.06
CA GLU A 219 -1.60 18.59 8.36
C GLU A 219 -2.33 19.17 7.14
N LYS A 220 -1.63 19.93 6.29
CA LYS A 220 -2.18 20.44 5.03
C LYS A 220 -2.60 19.29 4.11
N LEU A 221 -1.76 18.25 3.99
CA LEU A 221 -2.09 17.06 3.21
C LEU A 221 -3.30 16.32 3.82
N VAL A 222 -3.36 16.13 5.14
CA VAL A 222 -4.51 15.51 5.83
C VAL A 222 -5.80 16.27 5.53
N LYS A 223 -5.78 17.61 5.59
CA LYS A 223 -6.93 18.47 5.25
C LYS A 223 -7.30 18.35 3.78
N GLN A 224 -6.32 18.39 2.88
CA GLN A 224 -6.52 18.29 1.42
C GLN A 224 -7.17 16.96 1.01
N PHE A 225 -6.81 15.86 1.67
CA PHE A 225 -7.37 14.53 1.45
C PHE A 225 -8.63 14.26 2.28
N LYS A 226 -9.03 15.17 3.17
CA LYS A 226 -10.14 14.98 4.13
C LYS A 226 -9.96 13.71 4.97
N ALA A 227 -8.72 13.43 5.38
CA ALA A 227 -8.32 12.19 6.04
C ALA A 227 -8.49 12.22 7.57
N GLY A 228 -9.25 13.15 8.14
CA GLY A 228 -9.35 13.32 9.60
C GLY A 228 -9.89 12.10 10.33
N ARG A 229 -10.92 11.42 9.79
CA ARG A 229 -11.40 10.13 10.33
C ARG A 229 -10.34 9.04 10.34
N ILE A 230 -9.46 9.02 9.34
CA ILE A 230 -8.36 8.06 9.22
C ILE A 230 -7.33 8.34 10.32
N ILE A 231 -6.98 9.61 10.56
CA ILE A 231 -6.10 10.00 11.67
C ILE A 231 -6.69 9.52 13.01
N ASN A 232 -7.96 9.85 13.28
CA ASN A 232 -8.60 9.49 14.54
C ASN A 232 -8.71 7.96 14.74
N GLN A 233 -9.05 7.21 13.69
CA GLN A 233 -9.07 5.75 13.77
C GLN A 233 -7.66 5.20 14.02
N THR A 234 -6.65 5.74 13.34
CA THR A 234 -5.27 5.27 13.50
C THR A 234 -4.78 5.51 14.93
N ASN A 235 -4.99 6.70 15.48
CA ASN A 235 -4.63 7.01 16.87
C ASN A 235 -5.33 6.09 17.88
N PHE A 236 -6.61 5.78 17.67
CA PHE A 236 -7.30 4.80 18.51
C PHE A 236 -6.62 3.42 18.47
N LEU A 237 -6.24 2.96 17.28
CA LEU A 237 -5.59 1.65 17.12
C LEU A 237 -4.15 1.66 17.65
N LEU A 238 -3.38 2.71 17.40
CA LEU A 238 -2.03 2.88 17.94
C LEU A 238 -2.05 2.85 19.47
N ASN A 239 -2.98 3.59 20.09
CA ASN A 239 -3.12 3.58 21.54
C ASN A 239 -3.49 2.18 22.07
N LYS A 240 -4.45 1.50 21.43
CA LYS A 240 -4.89 0.16 21.81
C LYS A 240 -3.80 -0.91 21.73
N TYR A 241 -2.92 -0.86 20.73
CA TYR A 241 -1.95 -1.93 20.45
C TYR A 241 -0.50 -1.62 20.84
N PHE A 242 -0.13 -0.33 20.92
CA PHE A 242 1.25 0.12 21.14
C PHE A 242 1.39 1.20 22.22
N GLN A 243 0.28 1.67 22.80
CA GLN A 243 0.28 2.80 23.73
C GLN A 243 0.90 4.08 23.12
N SER A 244 0.79 4.24 21.80
CA SER A 244 1.32 5.37 21.04
C SER A 244 0.21 6.14 20.31
N SER A 245 0.55 7.30 19.75
CA SER A 245 -0.35 8.09 18.90
C SER A 245 0.46 8.99 17.97
N LEU A 246 -0.12 9.37 16.83
CA LEU A 246 0.42 10.44 16.01
C LEU A 246 0.31 11.77 16.77
N PRO A 247 1.22 12.74 16.54
CA PRO A 247 1.22 14.05 17.20
C PRO A 247 0.15 15.00 16.63
N ILE A 248 -0.89 14.47 15.97
CA ILE A 248 -2.04 15.22 15.49
C ILE A 248 -3.32 14.49 15.80
N SER A 249 -4.40 15.24 15.94
CA SER A 249 -5.77 14.75 15.98
C SER A 249 -6.65 15.55 15.02
N SER A 250 -7.83 15.01 14.71
CA SER A 250 -8.80 15.70 13.88
C SER A 250 -10.09 15.95 14.64
N ILE A 251 -10.77 17.06 14.31
CA ILE A 251 -12.13 17.35 14.78
C ILE A 251 -13.19 16.41 14.20
N ASP A 252 -12.83 15.61 13.17
CA ASP A 252 -13.76 14.70 12.51
C ASP A 252 -14.30 13.64 13.48
N ARG A 253 -15.63 13.50 13.53
CA ARG A 253 -16.28 12.45 14.33
C ARG A 253 -15.79 11.06 13.90
N LEU A 254 -15.35 10.27 14.87
CA LEU A 254 -14.95 8.88 14.70
C LEU A 254 -16.14 7.93 14.99
N PRO A 255 -16.77 7.30 13.99
CA PRO A 255 -17.94 6.45 14.22
C PRO A 255 -17.57 5.12 14.86
N ASN A 256 -18.35 4.65 15.85
CA ASN A 256 -18.09 3.37 16.53
C ASN A 256 -18.01 2.17 15.58
N HIS A 257 -18.84 2.12 14.53
CA HIS A 257 -18.77 1.03 13.55
C HIS A 257 -17.46 1.01 12.75
N PHE A 258 -16.81 2.16 12.59
CA PHE A 258 -15.54 2.30 11.88
C PHE A 258 -14.40 1.76 12.73
N ILE A 259 -14.39 2.08 14.02
CA ILE A 259 -13.46 1.49 15.00
C ILE A 259 -13.68 -0.02 15.09
N LYS A 260 -14.93 -0.44 15.36
CA LYS A 260 -15.28 -1.85 15.56
C LYS A 260 -14.87 -2.70 14.36
N PHE A 261 -15.11 -2.23 13.14
CA PHE A 261 -14.68 -2.97 11.95
C PHE A 261 -13.17 -3.17 11.89
N ALA A 262 -12.36 -2.15 12.19
CA ALA A 262 -10.90 -2.28 12.19
C ALA A 262 -10.39 -3.21 13.29
N VAL A 263 -10.95 -3.10 14.50
CA VAL A 263 -10.64 -3.99 15.63
C VAL A 263 -10.99 -5.44 15.28
N ASP A 264 -12.23 -5.69 14.83
CA ASP A 264 -12.68 -7.02 14.38
C ASP A 264 -11.78 -7.55 13.24
N SER A 265 -11.29 -6.67 12.35
CA SER A 265 -10.39 -7.06 11.24
C SER A 265 -9.00 -7.47 11.69
N ILE A 266 -8.50 -6.90 12.77
CA ILE A 266 -7.23 -7.29 13.37
C ILE A 266 -7.42 -8.60 14.13
N GLU A 267 -8.40 -8.66 15.01
CA GLU A 267 -8.54 -9.71 16.02
C GLU A 267 -9.16 -11.01 15.45
N SER A 268 -9.93 -10.93 14.36
CA SER A 268 -10.57 -12.10 13.75
C SER A 268 -9.78 -12.68 12.57
N ASP A 269 -10.05 -13.95 12.27
CA ASP A 269 -9.60 -14.58 11.03
C ASP A 269 -10.19 -13.91 9.79
N ILE A 270 -9.43 -13.93 8.70
CA ILE A 270 -9.85 -13.35 7.44
C ILE A 270 -10.90 -14.27 6.79
N GLN A 271 -12.17 -13.94 7.00
CA GLN A 271 -13.29 -14.67 6.41
C GLN A 271 -13.81 -13.95 5.15
N ARG A 272 -14.12 -14.73 4.10
CA ARG A 272 -14.76 -14.23 2.87
C ARG A 272 -16.25 -14.56 2.88
N THR A 273 -17.04 -13.75 3.58
CA THR A 273 -18.51 -13.87 3.62
C THR A 273 -19.19 -12.64 3.03
N LYS A 274 -20.43 -12.78 2.53
CA LYS A 274 -21.24 -11.64 2.02
C LYS A 274 -21.38 -10.54 3.07
N LYS A 275 -21.63 -10.93 4.33
CA LYS A 275 -21.69 -10.00 5.49
C LYS A 275 -20.39 -9.21 5.64
N ARG A 276 -19.24 -9.88 5.53
CA ARG A 276 -17.93 -9.23 5.64
C ARG A 276 -17.66 -8.27 4.49
N SER A 277 -18.07 -8.62 3.27
CA SER A 277 -17.98 -7.73 2.10
C SER A 277 -18.80 -6.45 2.28
N LEU A 278 -20.03 -6.57 2.79
CA LEU A 278 -20.89 -5.41 3.11
C LEU A 278 -20.28 -4.51 4.18
N GLN A 279 -19.74 -5.11 5.25
CA GLN A 279 -19.03 -4.37 6.30
C GLN A 279 -17.79 -3.65 5.74
N SER A 280 -17.03 -4.31 4.86
CA SER A 280 -15.86 -3.70 4.19
C SER A 280 -16.27 -2.53 3.29
N PHE A 281 -17.37 -2.66 2.55
CA PHE A 281 -17.94 -1.56 1.77
C PHE A 281 -18.32 -0.37 2.66
N ARG A 282 -19.07 -0.63 3.76
CA ARG A 282 -19.44 0.41 4.73
C ARG A 282 -18.21 1.09 5.35
N ASN A 283 -17.17 0.31 5.66
CA ASN A 283 -15.90 0.84 6.15
C ASN A 283 -15.26 1.79 5.13
N LYS A 284 -15.13 1.35 3.87
CA LYS A 284 -14.59 2.20 2.79
C LYS A 284 -15.40 3.48 2.59
N ALA A 285 -16.73 3.40 2.63
CA ALA A 285 -17.61 4.56 2.54
C ALA A 285 -17.47 5.54 3.71
N THR A 286 -16.92 5.08 4.84
CA THR A 286 -16.71 5.90 6.04
C THR A 286 -15.37 6.65 6.03
N LEU A 287 -14.36 6.15 5.29
CA LEU A 287 -12.99 6.69 5.26
C LEU A 287 -12.93 8.21 5.11
N PHE A 288 -13.63 8.72 4.09
CA PHE A 288 -13.63 10.15 3.76
C PHE A 288 -15.04 10.72 3.87
N PRO A 289 -15.20 11.96 4.38
CA PRO A 289 -16.48 12.65 4.35
C PRO A 289 -16.83 13.16 2.94
N GLY A 290 -18.11 13.50 2.74
CA GLY A 290 -18.60 14.17 1.54
C GLY A 290 -19.32 13.28 0.53
N ILE A 291 -20.26 13.87 -0.21
CA ILE A 291 -21.12 13.15 -1.17
C ILE A 291 -20.36 12.74 -2.44
N TYR A 292 -19.41 13.56 -2.90
CA TYR A 292 -18.60 13.28 -4.09
C TYR A 292 -17.85 11.93 -3.97
N TYR A 293 -17.21 11.68 -2.82
CA TYR A 293 -16.52 10.41 -2.57
C TYR A 293 -17.49 9.22 -2.59
N LYS A 294 -18.67 9.37 -1.95
CA LYS A 294 -19.70 8.31 -1.92
C LYS A 294 -20.22 7.98 -3.32
N LEU A 295 -20.51 8.99 -4.14
CA LEU A 295 -20.95 8.80 -5.52
C LEU A 295 -19.87 8.12 -6.38
N LYS A 296 -18.61 8.53 -6.23
CA LYS A 296 -17.46 7.89 -6.89
C LYS A 296 -17.35 6.42 -6.50
N MET A 297 -17.60 6.09 -5.23
CA MET A 297 -17.65 4.68 -4.81
C MET A 297 -18.74 3.90 -5.53
N ILE A 298 -19.98 4.39 -5.50
CA ILE A 298 -21.12 3.68 -6.10
C ILE A 298 -20.86 3.40 -7.58
N ARG A 299 -20.45 4.42 -8.34
CA ARG A 299 -20.12 4.28 -9.77
C ARG A 299 -19.02 3.25 -10.04
N TYR A 300 -17.99 3.20 -9.19
CA TYR A 300 -16.92 2.21 -9.32
C TYR A 300 -17.42 0.78 -9.06
N PHE A 301 -18.29 0.59 -8.06
CA PHE A 301 -18.87 -0.71 -7.76
C PHE A 301 -19.82 -1.20 -8.85
N ASP A 302 -20.68 -0.31 -9.37
CA ASP A 302 -21.59 -0.64 -10.47
C ASP A 302 -20.81 -1.07 -11.72
N PHE A 303 -19.74 -0.35 -12.04
CA PHE A 303 -18.86 -0.73 -13.14
C PHE A 303 -18.20 -2.11 -12.91
N MET A 304 -17.65 -2.35 -11.72
CA MET A 304 -16.99 -3.63 -11.41
C MET A 304 -17.95 -4.82 -11.48
N LEU A 305 -19.21 -4.60 -11.10
CA LEU A 305 -20.26 -5.61 -11.22
C LEU A 305 -20.58 -5.90 -12.68
N PHE A 306 -20.80 -4.85 -13.49
CA PHE A 306 -21.04 -4.97 -14.93
C PHE A 306 -19.86 -5.64 -15.66
N TRP A 307 -18.63 -5.22 -15.38
CA TRP A 307 -17.44 -5.75 -16.02
C TRP A 307 -17.24 -7.24 -15.74
N ARG A 308 -17.52 -7.70 -14.50
CA ARG A 308 -17.51 -9.12 -14.15
C ARG A 308 -18.57 -9.94 -14.87
N ILE A 309 -19.76 -9.38 -15.08
CA ILE A 309 -20.84 -10.07 -15.81
C ILE A 309 -20.49 -10.17 -17.30
N ALA A 310 -19.84 -9.14 -17.86
CA ALA A 310 -19.52 -9.10 -19.29
C ALA A 310 -18.28 -9.93 -19.70
N HIS A 311 -17.49 -10.44 -18.75
CA HIS A 311 -16.23 -11.15 -19.01
C HIS A 311 -16.11 -12.50 -18.28
N ASN A 312 -17.20 -13.00 -17.69
CA ASN A 312 -17.37 -14.39 -17.25
C ASN A 312 -18.26 -15.13 -18.24
#